data_AF-A0A368R2A0-F1
#
_entry.id   AF-A0A368R2A0-F1
#
_cell.length_a   1.000
_cell.length_b   1.000
_cell.length_c   1.000
_cell.angle_alpha   90.00
_cell.angle_beta   90.00
_cell.angle_gamma   90.00
#
_symmetry.space_group_name_H-M   'P 1'
#
loop_
_entity.id
_entity.type
_entity.pdbx_description
1 polymer ?
#
loop_
_entity_poly.entity_id
_entity_poly.type
_entity_poly.pdbx_seq_one_letter_code
_entity_poly.pdbx_strand_id
1 'polypeptide(L)'
;MTLLAAITNPAAGASTGTGAGAHPIVLTPGAAPPPPTSSALPTPIPPSAWSLAPADPALPNAASFLAASLTSCSTLPRLRTLLASFFATLAQSLSLPPPPPALPAAIRALAPYFPAAIASLVASKAASLGEHDVLLALAECRLLPHPPADLISTLSDNDRADLVCAVLRQAADLRSSEILAALRFFLSPASEKAYDATMVVKSRWKDAAVLAVNKCREKGAGKRKKVDAAARLAALLLMMGHDGFSSPEVCLHYLFASGNVDSMVLGAAVAELDGGEVVRLMRYLNKWIGKYLKFPDAQACPEAMGMLGLEQCDSVPSFGAVARALGVLLDNHFSHLVLNADVREELRAAEVTVRELTVEAESSGPILDLLRRLQQDKSKHVVVAGLLDLHRK
;
A
#
# COMPACT_ATOMS: atom_id res chain seq x y z
N MET A 1 1.74 21.17 -23.58
CA MET A 1 1.30 20.00 -24.39
C MET A 1 1.28 18.79 -23.48
N THR A 2 0.12 18.30 -23.09
CA THR A 2 -0.03 17.26 -22.05
C THR A 2 -0.06 15.86 -22.68
N LEU A 3 0.58 14.88 -22.02
CA LEU A 3 0.56 13.46 -22.43
C LEU A 3 -0.86 12.91 -22.55
N LEU A 4 -1.80 13.44 -21.76
CA LEU A 4 -3.20 13.08 -21.75
C LEU A 4 -3.95 13.43 -23.06
N ALA A 5 -3.56 14.52 -23.74
CA ALA A 5 -4.27 15.01 -24.93
C ALA A 5 -4.02 14.17 -26.20
N ALA A 6 -2.98 13.33 -26.21
CA ALA A 6 -2.63 12.52 -27.37
C ALA A 6 -3.41 11.19 -27.48
N ILE A 7 -4.11 10.78 -26.40
CA ILE A 7 -4.72 9.45 -26.29
C ILE A 7 -6.24 9.48 -26.50
N THR A 8 -6.87 10.64 -26.36
CA THR A 8 -8.34 10.76 -26.32
C THR A 8 -9.05 10.88 -27.68
N ASN A 9 -8.33 10.85 -28.81
CA ASN A 9 -8.95 10.96 -30.14
C ASN A 9 -8.76 9.69 -30.99
N PRO A 10 -9.78 8.81 -31.10
CA PRO A 10 -9.80 7.75 -32.09
C PRO A 10 -10.63 8.17 -33.31
N ALA A 11 -9.97 8.36 -34.46
CA ALA A 11 -10.65 8.42 -35.75
C ALA A 11 -11.04 6.99 -36.21
N ALA A 12 -12.24 6.90 -36.77
CA ALA A 12 -12.96 5.68 -37.10
C ALA A 12 -12.38 4.87 -38.28
N GLY A 13 -12.61 3.56 -38.25
CA GLY A 13 -12.44 2.64 -39.39
C GLY A 13 -12.93 1.23 -39.04
N ALA A 14 -14.13 0.89 -39.52
CA ALA A 14 -14.82 -0.38 -39.30
C ALA A 14 -14.32 -1.51 -40.22
N SER A 15 -14.46 -2.77 -39.80
CA SER A 15 -15.05 -3.85 -40.62
C SER A 15 -15.31 -5.13 -39.81
N THR A 16 -16.39 -5.77 -40.22
CA THR A 16 -17.12 -6.93 -39.67
C THR A 16 -16.51 -8.28 -40.04
N GLY A 17 -16.74 -9.32 -39.21
CA GLY A 17 -16.50 -10.71 -39.58
C GLY A 17 -17.07 -11.72 -38.58
N THR A 18 -18.12 -12.42 -38.99
CA THR A 18 -18.87 -13.51 -38.33
C THR A 18 -18.15 -14.87 -38.35
N GLY A 19 -18.42 -15.75 -37.38
CA GLY A 19 -18.09 -17.19 -37.48
C GLY A 19 -18.43 -18.01 -36.22
N ALA A 20 -19.38 -18.94 -36.35
CA ALA A 20 -19.95 -19.79 -35.30
C ALA A 20 -19.21 -21.13 -35.11
N GLY A 21 -19.40 -21.77 -33.96
CA GLY A 21 -19.00 -23.15 -33.67
C GLY A 21 -19.41 -23.59 -32.26
N ALA A 22 -20.64 -24.09 -32.12
CA ALA A 22 -21.14 -24.75 -30.92
C ALA A 22 -20.89 -26.27 -31.02
N HIS A 23 -20.59 -26.94 -29.90
CA HIS A 23 -21.27 -28.18 -29.50
C HIS A 23 -21.11 -28.45 -27.98
N PRO A 24 -22.11 -29.11 -27.35
CA PRO A 24 -22.31 -29.16 -25.91
C PRO A 24 -21.80 -30.46 -25.27
N ILE A 25 -21.36 -30.41 -24.01
CA ILE A 25 -21.05 -31.63 -23.25
C ILE A 25 -22.36 -32.17 -22.64
N VAL A 26 -22.76 -33.32 -23.17
CA VAL A 26 -23.88 -34.16 -22.72
C VAL A 26 -23.46 -34.94 -21.47
N LEU A 27 -24.27 -34.88 -20.41
CA LEU A 27 -24.15 -35.74 -19.22
C LEU A 27 -24.70 -37.14 -19.53
N THR A 28 -23.87 -38.16 -19.38
CA THR A 28 -24.29 -39.57 -19.40
C THR A 28 -24.50 -40.08 -17.97
N PRO A 29 -25.69 -40.61 -17.61
CA PRO A 29 -25.92 -41.26 -16.31
C PRO A 29 -25.65 -42.77 -16.42
N GLY A 30 -24.85 -43.33 -15.52
CA GLY A 30 -24.77 -44.79 -15.34
C GLY A 30 -23.38 -45.41 -15.22
N ALA A 31 -22.51 -44.88 -14.37
CA ALA A 31 -21.39 -45.65 -13.82
C ALA A 31 -21.27 -45.35 -12.33
N ALA A 32 -21.49 -46.37 -11.50
CA ALA A 32 -21.36 -46.29 -10.06
C ALA A 32 -19.88 -46.08 -9.67
N PRO A 33 -19.54 -45.10 -8.81
CA PRO A 33 -18.21 -44.97 -8.27
C PRO A 33 -17.92 -46.10 -7.24
N PRO A 34 -16.66 -46.52 -7.09
CA PRO A 34 -16.28 -47.50 -6.07
C PRO A 34 -16.57 -46.97 -4.65
N PRO A 35 -16.85 -47.85 -3.67
CA PRO A 35 -17.22 -47.44 -2.33
C PRO A 35 -16.08 -46.64 -1.66
N PRO A 36 -16.42 -45.64 -0.82
CA PRO A 36 -15.41 -44.87 -0.09
C PRO A 36 -14.73 -45.77 0.93
N THR A 37 -13.43 -46.02 0.76
CA THR A 37 -12.59 -46.51 1.84
C THR A 37 -12.50 -45.42 2.90
N SER A 38 -13.13 -45.70 4.05
CA SER A 38 -12.95 -45.01 5.33
C SER A 38 -13.37 -43.54 5.38
N SER A 39 -14.67 -43.32 5.56
CA SER A 39 -15.22 -42.10 6.15
C SER A 39 -15.02 -42.14 7.67
N ALA A 40 -13.80 -41.88 8.12
CA ALA A 40 -13.53 -41.52 9.51
C ALA A 40 -12.97 -40.09 9.49
N LEU A 41 -13.72 -39.15 10.08
CA LEU A 41 -13.17 -37.84 10.45
C LEU A 41 -11.86 -38.09 11.21
N PRO A 42 -10.76 -37.36 10.92
CA PRO A 42 -9.55 -37.49 11.69
C PRO A 42 -9.90 -37.29 13.17
N THR A 43 -9.61 -38.29 13.99
CA THR A 43 -9.78 -38.24 15.44
C THR A 43 -9.12 -36.96 15.96
N PRO A 44 -9.79 -36.17 16.81
CA PRO A 44 -9.17 -35.01 17.44
C PRO A 44 -7.90 -35.47 18.15
N ILE A 45 -6.76 -34.91 17.79
CA ILE A 45 -5.48 -35.20 18.44
C ILE A 45 -5.64 -34.78 19.90
N PRO A 46 -5.52 -35.71 20.87
CA PRO A 46 -5.66 -35.36 22.28
C PRO A 46 -4.57 -34.35 22.66
N PRO A 47 -4.85 -33.37 23.55
CA PRO A 47 -3.88 -32.36 23.99
C PRO A 47 -2.56 -32.96 24.52
N SER A 48 -2.59 -34.20 25.00
CA SER A 48 -1.42 -34.96 25.46
C SER A 48 -0.46 -35.39 24.35
N ALA A 49 -0.86 -35.32 23.07
CA ALA A 49 0.01 -35.54 21.91
C ALA A 49 0.66 -34.24 21.41
N TRP A 50 0.34 -33.09 22.03
CA TRP A 50 1.01 -31.82 21.75
C TRP A 50 2.31 -31.77 22.55
N SER A 51 3.39 -32.37 22.02
CA SER A 51 4.72 -31.98 22.46
C SER A 51 5.13 -30.76 21.64
N LEU A 52 5.26 -29.60 22.26
CA LEU A 52 6.16 -28.58 21.73
C LEU A 52 7.52 -29.26 21.66
N ALA A 53 8.01 -29.57 20.46
CA ALA A 53 9.41 -29.93 20.29
C ALA A 53 10.22 -28.84 21.03
N PRO A 54 11.20 -29.20 21.88
CA PRO A 54 11.98 -28.20 22.58
C PRO A 54 12.50 -27.23 21.54
N ALA A 55 12.03 -25.98 21.60
CA ALA A 55 12.45 -24.96 20.66
C ALA A 55 13.98 -24.91 20.74
N ASP A 56 14.66 -25.08 19.61
CA ASP A 56 16.10 -24.89 19.54
C ASP A 56 16.43 -23.55 20.21
N PRO A 57 17.13 -23.54 21.37
CA PRO A 57 17.37 -22.31 22.11
C PRO A 57 18.31 -21.38 21.33
N ALA A 58 18.96 -21.86 20.27
CA ALA A 58 19.89 -21.07 19.45
C ALA A 58 19.23 -19.79 18.90
N LEU A 59 18.02 -19.88 18.36
CA LEU A 59 17.38 -18.72 17.75
C LEU A 59 16.93 -17.66 18.77
N PRO A 60 16.22 -18.02 19.87
CA PRO A 60 15.94 -17.07 20.95
C PRO A 60 17.21 -16.46 21.54
N ASN A 61 18.25 -17.26 21.78
CA ASN A 61 19.52 -16.76 22.32
C ASN A 61 20.22 -15.80 21.34
N ALA A 62 20.22 -16.09 20.04
CA ALA A 62 20.79 -15.22 19.02
C ALA A 62 20.01 -13.92 18.88
N ALA A 63 18.67 -13.96 18.96
CA ALA A 63 17.83 -12.78 18.95
C ALA A 63 18.08 -11.89 20.18
N SER A 64 18.15 -12.49 21.38
CA SER A 64 18.49 -11.78 22.62
C SER A 64 19.90 -11.20 22.59
N PHE A 65 20.88 -11.95 22.08
CA PHE A 65 22.26 -11.48 21.93
C PHE A 65 22.34 -10.30 20.95
N LEU A 66 21.65 -10.38 19.82
CA LEU A 66 21.59 -9.29 18.84
C LEU A 66 20.96 -8.05 19.47
N ALA A 67 19.79 -8.20 20.12
CA ALA A 67 19.10 -7.09 20.78
C ALA A 67 20.00 -6.40 21.82
N ALA A 68 20.66 -7.16 22.69
CA ALA A 68 21.60 -6.63 23.67
C ALA A 68 22.81 -5.96 23.00
N SER A 69 23.38 -6.59 21.96
CA SER A 69 24.56 -6.08 21.26
C SER A 69 24.30 -4.79 20.48
N LEU A 70 23.10 -4.61 19.94
CA LEU A 70 22.71 -3.39 19.21
C LEU A 70 22.78 -2.16 20.11
N THR A 71 22.44 -2.26 21.40
CA THR A 71 22.51 -1.12 22.34
C THR A 71 23.92 -0.53 22.48
N SER A 72 24.94 -1.38 22.44
CA SER A 72 26.36 -0.97 22.55
C SER A 72 27.06 -0.83 21.19
N CYS A 73 26.34 -1.04 20.08
CA CYS A 73 26.92 -0.98 18.75
C CYS A 73 27.11 0.49 18.34
N SER A 74 28.34 0.88 17.99
CA SER A 74 28.67 2.26 17.60
C SER A 74 29.24 2.39 16.19
N THR A 75 29.50 1.28 15.49
CA THR A 75 30.16 1.29 14.18
C THR A 75 29.42 0.43 13.17
N LEU A 76 29.44 0.85 11.90
CA LEU A 76 28.86 0.11 10.78
C LEU A 76 29.44 -1.30 10.61
N PRO A 77 30.78 -1.52 10.65
CA PRO A 77 31.32 -2.88 10.52
C PRO A 77 30.82 -3.83 11.61
N ARG A 78 30.66 -3.33 12.84
CA ARG A 78 30.12 -4.13 13.94
C ARG A 78 28.66 -4.47 13.72
N LEU A 79 27.83 -3.51 13.29
CA LEU A 79 26.44 -3.76 12.93
C LEU A 79 26.35 -4.85 11.84
N ARG A 80 27.14 -4.72 10.77
CA ARG A 80 27.14 -5.69 9.66
C ARG A 80 27.52 -7.10 10.12
N THR A 81 28.52 -7.20 11.01
CA THR A 81 28.97 -8.48 11.58
C THR A 81 27.88 -9.12 12.45
N LEU A 82 27.22 -8.33 13.29
CA LEU A 82 26.12 -8.80 14.15
C LEU A 82 24.91 -9.30 13.34
N LEU A 83 24.58 -8.60 12.25
CA LEU A 83 23.49 -9.02 11.36
C LEU A 83 23.86 -10.30 10.60
N ALA A 84 25.08 -10.38 10.07
CA ALA A 84 25.55 -11.56 9.37
C ALA A 84 25.56 -12.81 10.27
N SER A 85 26.01 -12.69 11.53
CA SER A 85 26.00 -13.81 12.48
C SER A 85 24.58 -14.23 12.86
N PHE A 86 23.67 -13.27 13.07
CA PHE A 86 22.27 -13.55 13.32
C PHE A 86 21.61 -14.26 12.14
N PHE A 87 21.84 -13.80 10.90
CA PHE A 87 21.29 -14.40 9.69
C PHE A 87 21.81 -15.83 9.45
N ALA A 88 23.09 -16.08 9.69
CA ALA A 88 23.65 -17.42 9.62
C ALA A 88 22.99 -18.36 10.65
N THR A 89 22.81 -17.88 11.88
CA THR A 89 22.17 -18.65 12.95
C THR A 89 20.69 -18.92 12.65
N LEU A 90 19.96 -17.92 12.15
CA LEU A 90 18.57 -18.04 11.73
C LEU A 90 18.42 -19.08 10.60
N ALA A 91 19.26 -18.98 9.56
CA ALA A 91 19.24 -19.93 8.46
C ALA A 91 19.56 -21.35 8.92
N GLN A 92 20.58 -21.52 9.79
CA GLN A 92 20.95 -22.83 10.33
C GLN A 92 19.84 -23.43 11.20
N SER A 93 19.27 -22.66 12.12
CA SER A 93 18.21 -23.12 13.03
C SER A 93 16.95 -23.54 12.27
N LEU A 94 16.66 -22.89 11.13
CA LEU A 94 15.51 -23.18 10.28
C LEU A 94 15.83 -24.11 9.11
N SER A 95 17.05 -24.64 9.03
CA SER A 95 17.53 -25.49 7.91
C SER A 95 17.32 -24.85 6.52
N LEU A 96 17.52 -23.53 6.43
CA LEU A 96 17.42 -22.75 5.19
C LEU A 96 18.78 -22.72 4.45
N PRO A 97 18.79 -22.44 3.13
CA PRO A 97 20.03 -22.18 2.39
C PRO A 97 20.86 -21.08 3.05
N PRO A 98 22.20 -21.13 2.93
CA PRO A 98 23.07 -20.11 3.51
C PRO A 98 22.70 -18.73 2.96
N PRO A 99 22.59 -17.70 3.83
CA PRO A 99 22.19 -16.38 3.40
C PRO A 99 23.24 -15.76 2.46
N PRO A 100 22.82 -14.99 1.45
CA PRO A 100 23.73 -14.20 0.61
C PRO A 100 24.67 -13.30 1.45
N PRO A 101 25.90 -13.03 0.98
CA PRO A 101 26.85 -12.20 1.72
C PRO A 101 26.43 -10.73 1.83
N ALA A 102 25.65 -10.24 0.86
CA ALA A 102 25.11 -8.88 0.89
C ALA A 102 23.90 -8.81 1.84
N LEU A 103 24.00 -7.99 2.90
CA LEU A 103 22.95 -7.88 3.92
C LEU A 103 21.56 -7.56 3.36
N PRO A 104 21.37 -6.65 2.39
CA PRO A 104 20.05 -6.42 1.79
C PRO A 104 19.47 -7.67 1.12
N ALA A 105 20.30 -8.50 0.48
CA ALA A 105 19.87 -9.74 -0.14
C ALA A 105 19.56 -10.81 0.92
N ALA A 106 20.35 -10.87 2.00
CA ALA A 106 20.07 -11.75 3.14
C ALA A 106 18.73 -11.42 3.81
N ILE A 107 18.44 -10.14 4.03
CA ILE A 107 17.16 -9.69 4.59
C ILE A 107 16.00 -10.14 3.70
N ARG A 108 16.08 -9.92 2.38
CA ARG A 108 15.03 -10.37 1.44
C ARG A 108 14.84 -11.88 1.44
N ALA A 109 15.92 -12.65 1.54
CA ALA A 109 15.85 -14.11 1.59
C ALA A 109 15.23 -14.64 2.91
N LEU A 110 15.48 -13.95 4.02
CA LEU A 110 15.06 -14.36 5.36
C LEU A 110 13.80 -13.64 5.87
N ALA A 111 13.24 -12.70 5.10
CA ALA A 111 12.13 -11.85 5.51
C ALA A 111 10.94 -12.60 6.13
N PRO A 112 10.46 -13.75 5.60
CA PRO A 112 9.34 -14.47 6.19
C PRO A 112 9.56 -14.95 7.64
N TYR A 113 10.84 -15.05 8.05
CA TYR A 113 11.25 -15.58 9.35
C TYR A 113 11.87 -14.51 10.25
N PHE A 114 11.93 -13.26 9.79
CA PHE A 114 12.57 -12.18 10.53
C PHE A 114 11.64 -11.66 11.64
N PRO A 115 12.02 -11.74 12.93
CA PRO A 115 11.15 -11.27 14.01
C PRO A 115 10.95 -9.74 13.97
N ALA A 116 9.70 -9.27 13.96
CA ALA A 116 9.37 -7.85 13.88
C ALA A 116 10.01 -7.00 15.01
N ALA A 117 10.08 -7.53 16.23
CA ALA A 117 10.73 -6.86 17.36
C ALA A 117 12.23 -6.60 17.11
N ILE A 118 12.91 -7.56 16.48
CA ILE A 118 14.32 -7.40 16.10
C ILE A 118 14.44 -6.44 14.92
N ALA A 119 13.51 -6.48 13.95
CA ALA A 119 13.54 -5.62 12.78
C ALA A 119 13.47 -4.13 13.17
N SER A 120 12.62 -3.80 14.16
CA SER A 120 12.52 -2.44 14.71
C SER A 120 13.83 -1.97 15.36
N LEU A 121 14.48 -2.83 16.16
CA LEU A 121 15.78 -2.52 16.77
C LEU A 121 16.89 -2.34 15.73
N VAL A 122 16.93 -3.23 14.73
CA VAL A 122 17.88 -3.13 13.62
C VAL A 122 17.63 -1.84 12.82
N ALA A 123 16.38 -1.47 12.58
CA ALA A 123 16.05 -0.24 11.86
C ALA A 123 16.49 1.02 12.63
N SER A 124 16.15 1.13 13.92
CA SER A 124 16.62 2.25 14.75
C SER A 124 18.14 2.36 14.72
N LYS A 125 18.85 1.23 14.87
CA LYS A 125 20.32 1.23 14.84
C LYS A 125 20.89 1.55 13.46
N ALA A 126 20.34 0.98 12.40
CA ALA A 126 20.77 1.24 11.02
C ALA A 126 20.56 2.72 10.66
N ALA A 127 19.46 3.33 11.08
CA ALA A 127 19.22 4.77 10.91
C ALA A 127 20.29 5.61 11.64
N SER A 128 20.56 5.30 12.91
CA SER A 128 21.58 6.04 13.68
C SER A 128 23.01 5.96 13.12
N LEU A 129 23.31 4.90 12.36
CA LEU A 129 24.63 4.69 11.76
C LEU A 129 24.69 5.00 10.25
N GLY A 130 23.57 5.40 9.64
CA GLY A 130 23.48 5.69 8.21
C GLY A 130 23.54 4.46 7.28
N GLU A 131 23.21 3.26 7.77
CA GLU A 131 23.13 2.03 6.96
C GLU A 131 21.79 1.94 6.21
N HIS A 132 21.64 2.81 5.24
CA HIS A 132 20.38 3.02 4.53
C HIS A 132 19.94 1.84 3.66
N ASP A 133 20.86 1.03 3.15
CA ASP A 133 20.53 -0.12 2.31
C ASP A 133 19.83 -1.23 3.11
N VAL A 134 20.21 -1.39 4.39
CA VAL A 134 19.53 -2.28 5.33
C VAL A 134 18.12 -1.79 5.61
N LEU A 135 17.95 -0.49 5.86
CA LEU A 135 16.62 0.12 6.07
C LEU A 135 15.70 -0.06 4.88
N LEU A 136 16.21 0.17 3.67
CA LEU A 136 15.44 -0.02 2.45
C LEU A 136 14.99 -1.47 2.31
N ALA A 137 15.89 -2.44 2.54
CA ALA A 137 15.55 -3.86 2.49
C ALA A 137 14.49 -4.25 3.54
N LEU A 138 14.59 -3.74 4.77
CA LEU A 138 13.57 -3.97 5.81
C LEU A 138 12.21 -3.40 5.39
N ALA A 139 12.17 -2.18 4.83
CA ALA A 139 10.94 -1.55 4.39
C ALA A 139 10.32 -2.25 3.17
N GLU A 140 11.12 -2.61 2.16
CA GLU A 140 10.67 -3.38 0.98
C GLU A 140 10.08 -4.74 1.39
N CYS A 141 10.64 -5.37 2.42
CA CYS A 141 10.16 -6.65 2.96
C CYS A 141 8.98 -6.50 3.93
N ARG A 142 8.46 -5.28 4.16
CA ARG A 142 7.37 -4.98 5.10
C ARG A 142 7.66 -5.46 6.54
N LEU A 143 8.92 -5.39 6.95
CA LEU A 143 9.38 -5.85 8.27
C LEU A 143 9.27 -4.76 9.36
N LEU A 144 8.72 -3.59 9.04
CA LEU A 144 8.58 -2.46 9.96
C LEU A 144 7.11 -2.07 10.18
N PRO A 145 6.18 -3.00 10.47
CA PRO A 145 4.77 -2.67 10.65
C PRO A 145 4.57 -1.61 11.74
N HIS A 146 5.45 -1.57 12.73
CA HIS A 146 5.52 -0.55 13.79
C HIS A 146 6.91 0.11 13.75
N PRO A 147 7.09 1.21 12.99
CA PRO A 147 8.38 1.87 12.93
C PRO A 147 8.83 2.39 14.31
N PRO A 148 10.15 2.48 14.57
CA PRO A 148 10.68 3.17 15.74
C PRO A 148 10.27 4.66 15.75
N ALA A 149 10.09 5.23 16.95
CA ALA A 149 9.47 6.56 17.16
C ALA A 149 10.18 7.70 16.45
N ASP A 150 11.49 7.59 16.42
CA ASP A 150 12.43 8.55 15.89
C ASP A 150 12.87 8.20 14.47
N LEU A 151 12.39 7.08 13.89
CA LEU A 151 12.86 6.63 12.58
C LEU A 151 12.49 7.64 11.49
N ILE A 152 11.24 8.09 11.43
CA ILE A 152 10.80 9.04 10.40
C ILE A 152 11.52 10.37 10.57
N SER A 153 11.59 10.94 11.78
CA SER A 153 12.33 12.18 12.03
C SER A 153 13.81 12.05 11.68
N THR A 154 14.46 10.95 12.07
CA THR A 154 15.88 10.68 11.74
C THR A 154 16.08 10.62 10.23
N LEU A 155 15.18 9.96 9.49
CA LEU A 155 15.27 9.89 8.03
C LEU A 155 15.00 11.24 7.37
N SER A 156 14.07 12.02 7.89
CA SER A 156 13.78 13.38 7.45
C SER A 156 14.97 14.32 7.65
N ASP A 157 15.63 14.26 8.80
CA ASP A 157 16.82 15.05 9.12
C ASP A 157 18.03 14.70 8.22
N ASN A 158 18.04 13.47 7.68
CA ASN A 158 19.06 13.00 6.74
C ASN A 158 18.66 13.16 5.26
N ASP A 159 17.58 13.88 4.96
CA ASP A 159 17.03 14.11 3.61
C ASP A 159 16.69 12.79 2.85
N ARG A 160 16.25 11.75 3.56
CA ARG A 160 15.97 10.42 2.99
C ARG A 160 14.49 10.22 2.65
N ALA A 161 13.99 11.06 1.75
CA ALA A 161 12.59 11.00 1.30
C ALA A 161 12.17 9.64 0.72
N ASP A 162 13.10 8.95 0.05
CA ASP A 162 12.87 7.62 -0.49
C ASP A 162 12.60 6.57 0.60
N LEU A 163 13.36 6.62 1.70
CA LEU A 163 13.18 5.73 2.84
C LEU A 163 11.94 6.11 3.65
N VAL A 164 11.67 7.40 3.86
CA VAL A 164 10.43 7.85 4.51
C VAL A 164 9.21 7.30 3.76
N CYS A 165 9.17 7.45 2.43
CA CYS A 165 8.09 6.89 1.61
C CYS A 165 7.99 5.36 1.72
N ALA A 166 9.12 4.66 1.74
CA ALA A 166 9.16 3.20 1.87
C ALA A 166 8.61 2.73 3.23
N VAL A 167 8.98 3.39 4.33
CA VAL A 167 8.48 3.10 5.68
C VAL A 167 6.98 3.37 5.77
N LEU A 168 6.52 4.54 5.29
CA LEU A 168 5.10 4.92 5.31
C LEU A 168 4.21 3.92 4.55
N ARG A 169 4.70 3.43 3.41
CA ARG A 169 3.95 2.49 2.55
C ARG A 169 3.59 1.18 3.23
N GLN A 170 4.40 0.73 4.19
CA GLN A 170 4.24 -0.57 4.83
C GLN A 170 3.81 -0.50 6.30
N ALA A 171 3.82 0.69 6.90
CA ALA A 171 3.47 0.84 8.30
C ALA A 171 2.01 0.43 8.54
N ALA A 172 1.83 -0.47 9.51
CA ALA A 172 0.55 -0.95 9.98
C ALA A 172 -0.03 -0.07 11.09
N ASP A 173 0.81 0.65 11.82
CA ASP A 173 0.40 1.60 12.85
C ASP A 173 1.44 2.73 12.90
N LEU A 174 0.99 3.97 12.75
CA LEU A 174 1.81 5.17 12.82
C LEU A 174 1.28 6.05 13.95
N ARG A 175 2.15 6.46 14.86
CA ARG A 175 1.81 7.44 15.90
C ARG A 175 1.64 8.82 15.30
N SER A 176 0.94 9.69 16.04
CA SER A 176 0.77 11.10 15.66
C SER A 176 2.11 11.81 15.44
N SER A 177 3.13 11.53 16.26
CA SER A 177 4.47 12.11 16.10
C SER A 177 5.15 11.68 14.79
N GLU A 178 4.95 10.44 14.36
CA GLU A 178 5.51 9.90 13.12
C GLU A 178 4.79 10.47 11.90
N ILE A 179 3.46 10.59 11.97
CA ILE A 179 2.66 11.25 10.95
C ILE A 179 3.04 12.73 10.84
N LEU A 180 3.18 13.42 11.97
CA LEU A 180 3.56 14.83 12.02
C LEU A 180 4.95 15.05 11.42
N ALA A 181 5.93 14.20 11.76
CA ALA A 181 7.27 14.28 11.17
C ALA A 181 7.22 14.11 9.63
N ALA A 182 6.45 13.15 9.13
CA ALA A 182 6.27 12.96 7.68
C ALA A 182 5.56 14.17 7.03
N LEU A 183 4.50 14.68 7.65
CA LEU A 183 3.75 15.84 7.15
C LEU A 183 4.66 17.07 7.07
N ARG A 184 5.38 17.42 8.13
CA ARG A 184 6.30 18.57 8.12
C ARG A 184 7.40 18.42 7.08
N PHE A 185 8.00 17.23 6.98
CA PHE A 185 9.06 16.98 6.01
C PHE A 185 8.63 17.20 4.55
N PHE A 186 7.38 16.85 4.20
CA PHE A 186 6.86 17.03 2.85
C PHE A 186 6.14 18.35 2.62
N LEU A 187 5.45 18.90 3.62
CA LEU A 187 4.77 20.18 3.50
C LEU A 187 5.76 21.35 3.59
N SER A 188 6.82 21.22 4.38
CA SER A 188 7.80 22.28 4.65
C SER A 188 9.23 21.74 4.59
N PRO A 189 9.75 21.34 3.41
CA PRO A 189 11.12 20.85 3.30
C PRO A 189 12.11 21.88 3.88
N ALA A 190 12.93 21.47 4.85
CA ALA A 190 13.80 22.37 5.60
C ALA A 190 15.00 22.90 4.79
N SER A 191 15.31 22.28 3.66
CA SER A 191 16.43 22.64 2.79
C SER A 191 16.14 22.33 1.32
N GLU A 192 16.91 22.92 0.40
CA GLU A 192 16.85 22.55 -1.02
C GLU A 192 17.22 21.07 -1.22
N LYS A 193 18.15 20.53 -0.43
CA LYS A 193 18.53 19.11 -0.48
C LYS A 193 17.37 18.19 -0.07
N ALA A 194 16.59 18.56 0.94
CA ALA A 194 15.36 17.85 1.32
C ALA A 194 14.34 17.87 0.17
N TYR A 195 14.19 19.01 -0.51
CA TYR A 195 13.34 19.13 -1.68
C TYR A 195 13.84 18.24 -2.83
N ASP A 196 15.13 18.28 -3.16
CA ASP A 196 15.74 17.47 -4.22
C ASP A 196 15.61 15.98 -3.95
N ALA A 197 15.69 15.54 -2.70
CA ALA A 197 15.44 14.15 -2.33
C ALA A 197 14.04 13.68 -2.74
N THR A 198 13.02 14.56 -2.69
CA THR A 198 11.65 14.24 -3.12
C THR A 198 11.53 14.11 -4.64
N MET A 199 12.40 14.76 -5.41
CA MET A 199 12.44 14.65 -6.88
C MET A 199 12.71 13.21 -7.33
N VAL A 200 13.56 12.48 -6.59
CA VAL A 200 13.86 11.07 -6.88
C VAL A 200 12.59 10.22 -6.79
N VAL A 201 11.77 10.45 -5.75
CA VAL A 201 10.50 9.75 -5.58
C VAL A 201 9.54 10.08 -6.72
N LYS A 202 9.45 11.36 -7.11
CA LYS A 202 8.63 11.77 -8.26
C LYS A 202 9.11 11.16 -9.58
N SER A 203 10.42 11.03 -9.81
CA SER A 203 10.93 10.36 -11.01
C SER A 203 10.49 8.90 -11.06
N ARG A 204 10.50 8.17 -9.93
CA ARG A 204 10.02 6.78 -9.90
C ARG A 204 8.54 6.68 -10.31
N TRP A 205 7.70 7.62 -9.91
CA TRP A 205 6.30 7.70 -10.35
C TRP A 205 6.19 7.94 -11.85
N LYS A 206 6.99 8.87 -12.41
CA LYS A 206 7.07 9.12 -13.85
C LYS A 206 7.50 7.87 -14.61
N ASP A 207 8.55 7.20 -14.14
CA ASP A 207 9.10 6.01 -14.79
C ASP A 207 8.10 4.84 -14.76
N ALA A 208 7.39 4.66 -13.64
CA ALA A 208 6.29 3.71 -13.51
C ALA A 208 5.13 4.03 -14.47
N ALA A 209 4.74 5.30 -14.60
CA ALA A 209 3.69 5.73 -15.53
C ALA A 209 4.10 5.43 -16.99
N VAL A 210 5.34 5.75 -17.37
CA VAL A 210 5.88 5.46 -18.70
C VAL A 210 5.91 3.95 -18.96
N LEU A 211 6.33 3.15 -17.97
CA LEU A 211 6.31 1.70 -18.07
C LEU A 211 4.89 1.15 -18.27
N ALA A 212 3.90 1.67 -17.54
CA ALA A 212 2.49 1.29 -17.71
C ALA A 212 1.98 1.59 -19.12
N VAL A 213 2.31 2.77 -19.66
CA VAL A 213 1.95 3.17 -21.04
C VAL A 213 2.62 2.26 -22.06
N ASN A 214 3.90 1.95 -21.90
CA ASN A 214 4.62 1.06 -22.81
C ASN A 214 4.00 -0.35 -22.82
N LYS A 215 3.57 -0.85 -21.65
CA LYS A 215 2.85 -2.12 -21.55
C LYS A 215 1.49 -2.13 -22.26
N CYS A 216 0.83 -0.97 -22.40
CA CYS A 216 -0.37 -0.84 -23.24
C CYS A 216 -0.04 -0.90 -24.75
N ARG A 217 1.14 -0.39 -25.15
CA ARG A 217 1.52 -0.24 -26.58
C ARG A 217 2.12 -1.51 -27.19
N GLU A 218 2.74 -2.36 -26.37
CA GLU A 218 3.28 -3.65 -26.79
C GLU A 218 2.14 -4.57 -27.29
N LYS A 219 1.93 -4.62 -28.61
CA LYS A 219 0.98 -5.53 -29.27
C LYS A 219 1.60 -6.93 -29.40
N GLY A 220 1.58 -7.72 -28.32
CA GLY A 220 1.92 -9.14 -28.38
C GLY A 220 0.73 -9.98 -28.85
N ALA A 221 0.91 -10.82 -29.87
CA ALA A 221 -0.04 -11.86 -30.26
C ALA A 221 -0.27 -12.81 -29.07
N GLY A 222 -1.38 -12.62 -28.34
CA GLY A 222 -1.72 -13.39 -27.14
C GLY A 222 -2.01 -12.57 -25.88
N LYS A 223 -1.95 -11.23 -25.90
CA LYS A 223 -2.30 -10.43 -24.72
C LYS A 223 -3.77 -10.62 -24.33
N ARG A 224 -3.99 -11.23 -23.16
CA ARG A 224 -5.31 -11.32 -22.51
C ARG A 224 -5.84 -9.90 -22.30
N LYS A 225 -7.06 -9.62 -22.77
CA LYS A 225 -7.80 -8.34 -22.60
C LYS A 225 -7.71 -7.75 -21.18
N LYS A 226 -7.62 -8.61 -20.16
CA LYS A 226 -7.42 -8.23 -18.74
C LYS A 226 -6.10 -7.48 -18.47
N VAL A 227 -5.00 -7.91 -19.09
CA VAL A 227 -3.67 -7.27 -18.91
C VAL A 227 -3.66 -5.86 -19.50
N ASP A 228 -4.28 -5.69 -20.69
CA ASP A 228 -4.39 -4.38 -21.34
C ASP A 228 -5.25 -3.42 -20.51
N ALA A 229 -6.39 -3.89 -20.00
CA ALA A 229 -7.25 -3.10 -19.11
C ALA A 229 -6.52 -2.68 -17.82
N ALA A 230 -5.80 -3.61 -17.18
CA ALA A 230 -5.02 -3.33 -15.97
C ALA A 230 -3.90 -2.31 -16.25
N ALA A 231 -3.22 -2.41 -17.39
CA ALA A 231 -2.15 -1.48 -17.78
C ALA A 231 -2.70 -0.07 -18.06
N ARG A 232 -3.88 0.04 -18.68
CA ARG A 232 -4.55 1.34 -18.90
C ARG A 232 -4.96 1.99 -17.60
N LEU A 233 -5.56 1.22 -16.68
CA LEU A 233 -5.95 1.72 -15.37
C LEU A 233 -4.73 2.13 -14.55
N ALA A 234 -3.68 1.32 -14.53
CA ALA A 234 -2.41 1.65 -13.88
C ALA A 234 -1.79 2.93 -14.45
N ALA A 235 -1.77 3.09 -15.78
CA ALA A 235 -1.27 4.29 -16.43
C ALA A 235 -2.08 5.54 -16.01
N LEU A 236 -3.42 5.44 -16.00
CA LEU A 236 -4.31 6.52 -15.57
C LEU A 236 -4.01 6.92 -14.12
N LEU A 237 -3.97 5.96 -13.20
CA LEU A 237 -3.71 6.20 -11.77
C LEU A 237 -2.35 6.84 -11.52
N LEU A 238 -1.30 6.32 -12.17
CA LEU A 238 0.07 6.83 -12.01
C LEU A 238 0.22 8.25 -12.60
N MET A 239 -0.40 8.52 -13.75
CA MET A 239 -0.45 9.86 -14.32
C MET A 239 -1.26 10.82 -13.45
N MET A 240 -2.37 10.37 -12.86
CA MET A 240 -3.14 11.15 -11.90
C MET A 240 -2.29 11.52 -10.67
N GLY A 241 -1.54 10.58 -10.09
CA GLY A 241 -0.66 10.86 -8.96
C GLY A 241 0.63 11.61 -9.32
N HIS A 242 1.01 11.69 -10.59
CA HIS A 242 2.21 12.44 -11.00
C HIS A 242 1.90 13.88 -11.44
N ASP A 243 0.90 14.07 -12.31
CA ASP A 243 0.68 15.33 -13.01
C ASP A 243 0.04 16.40 -12.13
N GLY A 244 0.58 17.62 -12.12
CA GLY A 244 0.04 18.74 -11.34
C GLY A 244 0.36 18.70 -9.83
N PHE A 245 1.05 17.66 -9.36
CA PHE A 245 1.63 17.61 -8.03
C PHE A 245 3.09 18.09 -8.04
N SER A 246 3.52 18.78 -6.98
CA SER A 246 4.92 19.07 -6.69
C SER A 246 5.64 17.79 -6.22
N SER A 247 6.97 17.81 -6.15
CA SER A 247 7.73 16.62 -5.74
C SER A 247 7.50 16.20 -4.29
N PRO A 248 7.42 17.14 -3.32
CA PRO A 248 7.02 16.80 -1.96
C PRO A 248 5.57 16.30 -1.88
N GLU A 249 4.64 16.87 -2.66
CA GLU A 249 3.26 16.38 -2.73
C GLU A 249 3.18 14.94 -3.23
N VAL A 250 4.06 14.52 -4.15
CA VAL A 250 4.10 13.12 -4.61
C VAL A 250 4.48 12.15 -3.48
N CYS A 251 5.23 12.62 -2.49
CA CYS A 251 5.60 11.82 -1.33
C CYS A 251 4.43 11.66 -0.34
N LEU A 252 3.54 12.66 -0.24
CA LEU A 252 2.32 12.58 0.60
C LEU A 252 1.38 11.44 0.16
N HIS A 253 1.45 11.01 -1.10
CA HIS A 253 0.68 9.86 -1.58
C HIS A 253 0.91 8.61 -0.72
N TYR A 254 2.15 8.36 -0.28
CA TYR A 254 2.48 7.19 0.52
C TYR A 254 1.85 7.23 1.91
N LEU A 255 1.67 8.42 2.49
CA LEU A 255 0.98 8.59 3.76
C LEU A 255 -0.53 8.35 3.60
N PHE A 256 -1.16 9.00 2.63
CA PHE A 256 -2.62 8.94 2.46
C PHE A 256 -3.14 7.69 1.73
N ALA A 257 -2.25 6.93 1.07
CA ALA A 257 -2.56 5.61 0.56
C ALA A 257 -2.42 4.51 1.62
N SER A 258 -1.71 4.77 2.73
CA SER A 258 -1.66 3.84 3.85
C SER A 258 -3.07 3.71 4.44
N GLY A 259 -3.65 2.51 4.32
CA GLY A 259 -4.98 2.21 4.87
C GLY A 259 -5.03 2.24 6.40
N ASN A 260 -3.91 2.51 7.06
CA ASN A 260 -3.71 2.34 8.49
C ASN A 260 -3.56 3.68 9.26
N VAL A 261 -3.89 4.80 8.62
CA VAL A 261 -3.91 6.10 9.28
C VAL A 261 -5.32 6.32 9.86
N ASP A 262 -5.45 6.08 11.17
CA ASP A 262 -6.68 6.37 11.91
C ASP A 262 -6.96 7.88 11.98
N SER A 263 -8.23 8.27 11.84
CA SER A 263 -8.64 9.68 11.81
C SER A 263 -8.33 10.44 13.10
N MET A 264 -8.36 9.79 14.26
CA MET A 264 -7.99 10.40 15.54
C MET A 264 -6.48 10.67 15.60
N VAL A 265 -5.67 9.70 15.18
CA VAL A 265 -4.21 9.83 15.20
C VAL A 265 -3.73 10.85 14.16
N LEU A 266 -4.36 10.86 12.98
CA LEU A 266 -4.17 11.90 11.97
C LEU A 266 -4.59 13.27 12.50
N GLY A 267 -5.73 13.36 13.19
CA GLY A 267 -6.22 14.61 13.79
C GLY A 267 -5.24 15.20 14.79
N ALA A 268 -4.68 14.37 15.67
CA ALA A 268 -3.65 14.80 16.61
C ALA A 268 -2.41 15.36 15.90
N ALA A 269 -1.95 14.72 14.83
CA ALA A 269 -0.82 15.24 14.04
C ALA A 269 -1.19 16.52 13.29
N VAL A 270 -2.37 16.57 12.67
CA VAL A 270 -2.83 17.73 11.88
C VAL A 270 -3.03 18.96 12.77
N ALA A 271 -3.50 18.79 14.01
CA ALA A 271 -3.65 19.88 14.98
C ALA A 271 -2.35 20.65 15.24
N GLU A 272 -1.19 20.00 15.09
CA GLU A 272 0.14 20.58 15.32
C GLU A 272 0.76 21.26 14.09
N LEU A 273 0.08 21.26 12.94
CA LEU A 273 0.56 21.93 11.73
C LEU A 273 0.45 23.45 11.85
N ASP A 274 1.43 24.16 11.29
CA ASP A 274 1.37 25.62 11.17
C ASP A 274 0.41 26.08 10.06
N GLY A 275 0.11 27.39 10.02
CA GLY A 275 -0.82 27.93 9.05
C GLY A 275 -0.41 27.74 7.59
N GLY A 276 0.89 27.76 7.29
CA GLY A 276 1.41 27.52 5.94
C GLY A 276 1.30 26.04 5.55
N GLU A 277 1.60 25.14 6.49
CA GLU A 277 1.47 23.69 6.34
C GLU A 277 0.02 23.28 6.09
N VAL A 278 -0.91 23.82 6.89
CA VAL A 278 -2.36 23.61 6.74
C VAL A 278 -2.82 24.00 5.33
N VAL A 279 -2.40 25.16 4.83
CA VAL A 279 -2.73 25.63 3.48
C VAL A 279 -2.17 24.71 2.39
N ARG A 280 -0.92 24.26 2.51
CA ARG A 280 -0.30 23.34 1.55
C ARG A 280 -0.98 21.97 1.55
N LEU A 281 -1.35 21.46 2.73
CA LEU A 281 -2.08 20.21 2.85
C LEU A 281 -3.49 20.31 2.23
N MET A 282 -4.22 21.41 2.49
CA MET A 282 -5.52 21.66 1.87
C MET A 282 -5.43 21.62 0.34
N ARG A 283 -4.44 22.33 -0.24
CA ARG A 283 -4.20 22.36 -1.69
C ARG A 283 -3.93 20.97 -2.26
N TYR A 284 -3.10 20.19 -1.58
CA TYR A 284 -2.82 18.81 -1.97
C TYR A 284 -4.10 17.96 -2.00
N LEU A 285 -4.93 18.02 -0.95
CA LEU A 285 -6.17 17.26 -0.86
C LEU A 285 -7.18 17.70 -1.93
N ASN A 286 -7.34 19.00 -2.15
CA ASN A 286 -8.23 19.55 -3.18
C ASN A 286 -7.83 19.12 -4.59
N LYS A 287 -6.52 19.02 -4.89
CA LYS A 287 -6.03 18.48 -6.17
C LYS A 287 -6.51 17.04 -6.39
N TRP A 288 -6.48 16.20 -5.35
CA TRP A 288 -6.98 14.83 -5.43
C TRP A 288 -8.49 14.77 -5.65
N ILE A 289 -9.26 15.56 -4.90
CA ILE A 289 -10.72 15.65 -5.10
C ILE A 289 -11.04 16.02 -6.56
N GLY A 290 -10.40 17.09 -7.08
CA GLY A 290 -10.60 17.51 -8.47
C GLY A 290 -10.20 16.45 -9.51
N LYS A 291 -9.16 15.65 -9.23
CA LYS A 291 -8.75 14.52 -10.09
C LYS A 291 -9.79 13.40 -10.11
N TYR A 292 -10.33 13.02 -8.96
CA TYR A 292 -11.35 11.96 -8.88
C TYR A 292 -12.65 12.36 -9.58
N LEU A 293 -13.05 13.63 -9.53
CA LEU A 293 -14.20 14.13 -10.29
C LEU A 293 -13.98 14.07 -11.80
N LYS A 294 -12.76 14.41 -12.24
CA LYS A 294 -12.40 14.42 -13.66
C LYS A 294 -12.25 13.01 -14.23
N PHE A 295 -11.86 12.05 -13.40
CA PHE A 295 -11.61 10.67 -13.79
C PHE A 295 -12.37 9.70 -12.86
N PRO A 296 -13.71 9.62 -12.95
CA PRO A 296 -14.51 8.78 -12.07
C PRO A 296 -14.22 7.27 -12.24
N ASP A 297 -13.69 6.87 -13.40
CA ASP A 297 -13.28 5.49 -13.68
C ASP A 297 -11.96 5.10 -12.99
N ALA A 298 -11.27 6.05 -12.34
CA ALA A 298 -10.01 5.80 -11.64
C ALA A 298 -10.26 5.04 -10.33
N GLN A 299 -10.20 3.72 -10.40
CA GLN A 299 -10.31 2.82 -9.27
C GLN A 299 -8.97 2.17 -8.94
N ALA A 300 -8.80 1.70 -7.71
CA ALA A 300 -7.62 0.95 -7.30
C ALA A 300 -7.36 -0.23 -8.25
N CYS A 301 -6.09 -0.46 -8.60
CA CYS A 301 -5.68 -1.50 -9.53
C CYS A 301 -4.78 -2.53 -8.81
N PRO A 302 -5.34 -3.42 -7.96
CA PRO A 302 -4.54 -4.39 -7.21
C PRO A 302 -3.80 -5.37 -8.13
N GLU A 303 -4.31 -5.62 -9.34
CA GLU A 303 -3.61 -6.42 -10.34
C GLU A 303 -2.33 -5.78 -10.87
N ALA A 304 -2.12 -4.47 -10.70
CA ALA A 304 -0.96 -3.77 -11.22
C ALA A 304 0.35 -4.23 -10.59
N MET A 305 0.37 -4.50 -9.27
CA MET A 305 1.57 -5.02 -8.60
C MET A 305 1.89 -6.44 -9.11
N GLY A 306 0.93 -7.37 -9.04
CA GLY A 306 1.17 -8.77 -9.36
C GLY A 306 1.37 -9.04 -10.87
N MET A 307 0.60 -8.39 -11.74
CA MET A 307 0.65 -8.64 -13.19
C MET A 307 1.61 -7.71 -13.92
N LEU A 308 1.84 -6.50 -13.41
CA LEU A 308 2.63 -5.47 -14.10
C LEU A 308 3.88 -5.04 -13.32
N GLY A 309 4.10 -5.50 -12.08
CA GLY A 309 5.23 -5.05 -11.27
C GLY A 309 5.21 -3.54 -10.98
N LEU A 310 4.02 -2.91 -11.03
CA LEU A 310 3.85 -1.47 -10.86
C LEU A 310 3.46 -1.15 -9.43
N GLU A 311 4.46 -1.19 -8.55
CA GLU A 311 4.32 -0.99 -7.12
C GLU A 311 3.70 0.35 -6.70
N GLN A 312 3.93 1.41 -7.47
CA GLN A 312 3.43 2.76 -7.17
C GLN A 312 1.90 2.86 -7.27
N CYS A 313 1.23 1.91 -7.94
CA CYS A 313 -0.23 1.91 -8.04
C CYS A 313 -0.90 1.73 -6.67
N ASP A 314 -0.28 0.97 -5.77
CA ASP A 314 -0.78 0.78 -4.40
C ASP A 314 -0.60 2.04 -3.54
N SER A 315 0.28 2.94 -3.96
CA SER A 315 0.53 4.21 -3.29
C SER A 315 -0.39 5.33 -3.75
N VAL A 316 -1.42 5.05 -4.56
CA VAL A 316 -2.40 6.05 -4.99
C VAL A 316 -3.49 6.19 -3.92
N PRO A 317 -3.64 7.36 -3.26
CA PRO A 317 -4.62 7.53 -2.19
C PRO A 317 -6.04 7.35 -2.70
N SER A 318 -6.84 6.49 -2.07
CA SER A 318 -8.25 6.35 -2.42
C SER A 318 -9.03 7.65 -2.19
N PHE A 319 -10.10 7.88 -2.95
CA PHE A 319 -10.99 9.02 -2.74
C PHE A 319 -11.48 9.11 -1.28
N GLY A 320 -11.86 7.98 -0.68
CA GLY A 320 -12.31 7.93 0.71
C GLY A 320 -11.22 8.34 1.71
N ALA A 321 -9.96 7.98 1.48
CA ALA A 321 -8.85 8.41 2.34
C ALA A 321 -8.60 9.93 2.22
N VAL A 322 -8.65 10.47 1.00
CA VAL A 322 -8.51 11.91 0.74
C VAL A 322 -9.65 12.69 1.38
N ALA A 323 -10.90 12.25 1.21
CA ALA A 323 -12.07 12.91 1.78
C ALA A 323 -12.04 12.90 3.32
N ARG A 324 -11.65 11.78 3.95
CA ARG A 324 -11.45 11.71 5.40
C ARG A 324 -10.35 12.66 5.88
N ALA A 325 -9.21 12.69 5.19
CA ALA A 325 -8.12 13.60 5.54
C ALA A 325 -8.54 15.07 5.43
N LEU A 326 -9.35 15.42 4.42
CA LEU A 326 -9.90 16.76 4.27
C LEU A 326 -10.87 17.11 5.41
N GLY A 327 -11.73 16.18 5.81
CA GLY A 327 -12.59 16.34 6.99
C GLY A 327 -11.77 16.62 8.26
N VAL A 328 -10.76 15.79 8.53
CA VAL A 328 -9.85 15.98 9.68
C VAL A 328 -9.14 17.33 9.64
N LEU A 329 -8.69 17.79 8.46
CA LEU A 329 -8.08 19.10 8.31
C LEU A 329 -9.04 20.24 8.66
N LEU A 330 -10.28 20.16 8.19
CA LEU A 330 -11.31 21.15 8.48
C LEU A 330 -11.68 21.13 9.96
N ASP A 331 -11.88 19.96 10.56
CA ASP A 331 -12.23 19.83 11.98
C ASP A 331 -11.20 20.52 12.91
N ASN A 332 -9.91 20.46 12.55
CA ASN A 332 -8.83 21.05 13.34
C ASN A 332 -8.56 22.53 13.01
N HIS A 333 -8.71 22.94 11.74
CA HIS A 333 -8.20 24.24 11.26
C HIS A 333 -9.20 25.10 10.49
N PHE A 334 -10.51 24.83 10.60
CA PHE A 334 -11.56 25.57 9.88
C PHE A 334 -11.44 27.09 10.03
N SER A 335 -11.32 27.60 11.26
CA SER A 335 -11.23 29.04 11.51
C SER A 335 -10.01 29.68 10.84
N HIS A 336 -8.86 28.99 10.85
CA HIS A 336 -7.65 29.47 10.18
C HIS A 336 -7.85 29.55 8.66
N LEU A 337 -8.43 28.50 8.06
CA LEU A 337 -8.66 28.43 6.62
C LEU A 337 -9.66 29.48 6.12
N VAL A 338 -10.76 29.72 6.85
CA VAL A 338 -11.79 30.69 6.47
C VAL A 338 -11.28 32.13 6.56
N LEU A 339 -10.47 32.43 7.57
CA LEU A 339 -9.94 33.77 7.78
C LEU A 339 -8.79 34.11 6.82
N ASN A 340 -8.08 33.10 6.31
CA ASN A 340 -6.99 33.29 5.37
C ASN A 340 -7.51 33.71 3.98
N ALA A 341 -7.21 34.94 3.57
CA ALA A 341 -7.67 35.51 2.31
C ALA A 341 -7.12 34.78 1.08
N ASP A 342 -5.92 34.21 1.17
CA ASP A 342 -5.21 33.60 0.05
C ASP A 342 -5.82 32.26 -0.37
N VAL A 343 -6.56 31.61 0.53
CA VAL A 343 -7.16 30.29 0.31
C VAL A 343 -8.68 30.30 0.34
N ARG A 344 -9.30 31.46 0.61
CA ARG A 344 -10.75 31.55 0.75
C ARG A 344 -11.51 31.12 -0.50
N GLU A 345 -11.04 31.52 -1.67
CA GLU A 345 -11.65 31.14 -2.94
C GLU A 345 -11.40 29.65 -3.27
N GLU A 346 -10.24 29.10 -2.91
CA GLU A 346 -9.97 27.67 -3.03
C GLU A 346 -10.90 26.86 -2.11
N LEU A 347 -11.13 27.34 -0.88
CA LEU A 347 -12.03 26.72 0.09
C LEU A 347 -13.49 26.76 -0.40
N ARG A 348 -13.95 27.89 -0.97
CA ARG A 348 -15.27 27.99 -1.60
C ARG A 348 -15.43 27.03 -2.78
N ALA A 349 -14.42 26.90 -3.63
CA ALA A 349 -14.45 25.93 -4.72
C ALA A 349 -14.53 24.49 -4.20
N ALA A 350 -13.82 24.18 -3.11
CA ALA A 350 -13.92 22.89 -2.42
C ALA A 350 -15.31 22.67 -1.82
N GLU A 351 -15.94 23.70 -1.22
CA GLU A 351 -17.30 23.63 -0.68
C GLU A 351 -18.33 23.25 -1.76
N VAL A 352 -18.31 23.93 -2.90
CA VAL A 352 -19.21 23.63 -4.03
C VAL A 352 -19.05 22.17 -4.48
N THR A 353 -17.80 21.75 -4.62
CA THR A 353 -17.43 20.39 -5.02
C THR A 353 -17.93 19.33 -4.02
N VAL A 354 -17.69 19.55 -2.73
CA VAL A 354 -18.11 18.63 -1.66
C VAL A 354 -19.63 18.57 -1.58
N ARG A 355 -20.33 19.68 -1.82
CA ARG A 355 -21.79 19.71 -1.87
C ARG A 355 -22.34 18.84 -2.99
N GLU A 356 -21.79 18.93 -4.20
CA GLU A 356 -22.17 18.08 -5.33
C GLU A 356 -21.94 16.59 -5.01
N LEU A 357 -20.78 16.27 -4.44
CA LEU A 357 -20.45 14.91 -3.99
C LEU A 357 -21.41 14.41 -2.89
N THR A 358 -21.85 15.28 -2.00
CA THR A 358 -22.80 14.94 -0.93
C THR A 358 -24.17 14.61 -1.50
N VAL A 359 -24.66 15.42 -2.45
CA VAL A 359 -25.93 15.16 -3.14
C VAL A 359 -25.90 13.82 -3.88
N GLU A 360 -24.79 13.50 -4.56
CA GLU A 360 -24.61 12.22 -5.24
C GLU A 360 -24.52 11.03 -4.26
N ALA A 361 -23.85 11.21 -3.12
CA ALA A 361 -23.78 10.19 -2.08
C ALA A 361 -25.16 9.91 -1.46
N GLU A 362 -25.96 10.95 -1.22
CA GLU A 362 -27.33 10.84 -0.70
C GLU A 362 -28.27 10.16 -1.71
N SER A 363 -28.15 10.48 -3.01
CA SER A 363 -28.95 9.85 -4.06
C SER A 363 -28.56 8.36 -4.26
N SER A 364 -27.27 8.04 -4.12
CA SER A 364 -26.72 6.69 -4.28
C SER A 364 -26.94 5.80 -3.06
N GLY A 365 -27.10 6.37 -1.85
CA GLY A 365 -27.23 5.63 -0.59
C GLY A 365 -28.32 4.54 -0.62
N PRO A 366 -29.57 4.86 -0.99
CA PRO A 366 -30.65 3.87 -1.09
C PRO A 366 -30.35 2.74 -2.08
N ILE A 367 -29.66 3.03 -3.19
CA ILE A 367 -29.27 2.04 -4.19
C ILE A 367 -28.22 1.09 -3.60
N LEU A 368 -27.22 1.63 -2.90
CA LEU A 368 -26.20 0.85 -2.21
C LEU A 368 -26.81 -0.04 -1.13
N ASP A 369 -27.76 0.48 -0.36
CA ASP A 369 -28.47 -0.30 0.66
C ASP A 369 -29.30 -1.43 0.05
N LEU A 370 -29.97 -1.17 -1.07
CA LEU A 370 -30.68 -2.20 -1.83
C LEU A 370 -29.70 -3.29 -2.33
N LEU A 371 -28.58 -2.89 -2.92
CA LEU A 371 -27.56 -3.83 -3.40
C LEU A 371 -26.99 -4.69 -2.26
N ARG A 372 -26.72 -4.10 -1.08
CA ARG A 372 -26.27 -4.84 0.10
C ARG A 372 -27.33 -5.85 0.57
N ARG A 373 -28.60 -5.45 0.62
CA ARG A 373 -29.71 -6.36 0.98
C ARG A 373 -29.83 -7.51 -0.03
N LEU A 374 -29.76 -7.22 -1.32
CA LEU A 374 -29.78 -8.24 -2.37
C LEU A 374 -28.60 -9.21 -2.27
N GLN A 375 -27.39 -8.72 -1.94
CA GLN A 375 -26.22 -9.58 -1.71
C GLN A 375 -26.40 -10.47 -0.47
N GLN A 376 -26.96 -9.93 0.61
CA GLN A 376 -27.26 -10.68 1.83
C GLN A 376 -28.35 -11.75 1.61
N ASP A 377 -29.34 -11.48 0.77
CA ASP A 377 -30.38 -12.46 0.45
C ASP A 377 -29.85 -13.53 -0.51
N LYS A 378 -28.96 -13.17 -1.44
CA LYS A 378 -28.28 -14.14 -2.31
C LYS A 378 -27.40 -15.10 -1.52
N SER A 379 -26.67 -14.63 -0.50
CA SER A 379 -25.89 -15.50 0.38
C SER A 379 -26.78 -16.38 1.26
N LYS A 380 -27.92 -15.89 1.75
CA LYS A 380 -28.93 -16.73 2.42
C LYS A 380 -29.52 -17.80 1.51
N HIS A 381 -29.85 -17.47 0.26
CA HIS A 381 -30.38 -18.45 -0.70
C HIS A 381 -29.37 -19.53 -1.09
N VAL A 382 -28.07 -19.20 -1.16
CA VAL A 382 -27.00 -20.21 -1.36
C VAL A 382 -26.87 -21.13 -0.14
N VAL A 383 -26.99 -20.58 1.07
CA VAL A 383 -26.97 -21.37 2.32
C VAL A 383 -28.20 -22.28 2.43
N VAL A 384 -29.40 -21.79 2.06
CA VAL A 384 -30.64 -22.59 2.06
C VAL A 384 -30.61 -23.68 0.98
N ALA A 385 -30.06 -23.41 -0.21
CA ALA A 385 -29.87 -24.43 -1.24
C ALA A 385 -28.91 -25.54 -0.79
N GLY A 386 -27.81 -25.19 -0.10
CA GLY A 386 -26.89 -26.18 0.50
C GLY A 386 -27.50 -26.99 1.65
N LEU A 387 -28.43 -26.42 2.42
CA LEU A 387 -29.16 -27.10 3.49
C LEU A 387 -30.27 -28.04 2.98
N LEU A 388 -30.91 -27.70 1.86
CA LEU A 388 -31.91 -28.55 1.19
C LEU A 388 -31.27 -29.75 0.49
N ASP A 389 -30.04 -29.63 -0.03
CA ASP A 389 -29.27 -30.76 -0.56
C ASP A 389 -28.74 -31.69 0.55
N LEU A 390 -28.58 -31.20 1.77
CA LEU A 390 -28.19 -32.02 2.93
C LEU A 390 -29.35 -32.84 3.51
N HIS A 391 -30.60 -32.40 3.31
CA HIS A 391 -31.81 -33.12 3.73
C HIS A 391 -32.34 -34.10 2.66
N ARG A 392 -31.70 -34.17 1.49
CA ARG A 392 -32.09 -35.04 0.37
C ARG A 392 -31.14 -36.23 0.14
N LYS A 393 -30.20 -36.44 1.05
CA LYS A 393 -29.40 -37.67 1.20
C LYS A 393 -29.81 -38.36 2.48
#